data_AF-A0A8J3J9Q3-F1
#
_entry.id   AF-A0A8J3J9Q3-F1
#
_cell.length_a   1.000
_cell.length_b   1.000
_cell.length_c   1.000
_cell.angle_alpha   90.00
_cell.angle_beta   90.00
_cell.angle_gamma   90.00
#
_symmetry.space_group_name_H-M   'P 1'
#
loop_
_entity.id
_entity.type
_entity.pdbx_description
1 polymer ?
#
loop_
_entity_poly.entity_id
_entity_poly.type
_entity_poly.pdbx_seq_one_letter_code
_entity_poly.pdbx_strand_id
1 'polypeptide(L)'
;MASWSVDDPVLDVWRRLRLTAVRHGQSIWNVERRAQGWLGPGLTVLGHRQAAATAAHLAGRTDDVVLSSDLARVVETALPYPVAATTDVRLRELDSGAWAGKPLAEVERAHADEIARIRAGEDVPRGGAERFTDLRARIRSLLAELAAATPPGTERSVLAFTHGGPVRALVAEVLGLPDHRVLADPGNCSLTEVLLWIDTDGSVAAGRLVRYATDDHLTEVS
;
A
#
# COMPACT_ATOMS: atom_id res chain seq x y z
N MET A 1 -11.19 15.55 -16.52
CA MET A 1 -11.45 14.63 -15.38
C MET A 1 -12.38 13.55 -15.89
N ALA A 2 -11.85 12.36 -16.20
CA ALA A 2 -12.69 11.22 -16.52
C ALA A 2 -13.21 10.64 -15.20
N SER A 3 -14.50 10.84 -14.91
CA SER A 3 -15.16 10.17 -13.79
C SER A 3 -15.44 8.73 -14.20
N TRP A 4 -14.69 7.80 -13.66
CA TRP A 4 -15.00 6.38 -13.74
C TRP A 4 -16.08 6.06 -12.70
N SER A 5 -17.31 6.51 -12.98
CA SER A 5 -18.49 6.02 -12.26
C SER A 5 -19.01 4.82 -13.02
N VAL A 6 -18.54 3.62 -12.66
CA VAL A 6 -19.37 2.44 -12.84
C VAL A 6 -20.45 2.56 -11.77
N ASP A 7 -21.72 2.64 -12.15
CA ASP A 7 -22.82 2.63 -11.19
C ASP A 7 -22.61 1.49 -10.18
N ASP A 8 -22.94 1.72 -8.92
CA ASP A 8 -22.80 0.69 -7.88
C ASP A 8 -23.53 -0.59 -8.36
N PRO A 9 -22.87 -1.76 -8.37
CA PRO A 9 -23.49 -2.97 -8.90
C PRO A 9 -24.75 -3.31 -8.11
N VAL A 10 -25.83 -3.65 -8.82
CA VAL A 10 -27.06 -4.16 -8.21
C VAL A 10 -26.80 -5.61 -7.81
N LEU A 11 -26.49 -5.83 -6.53
CA LEU A 11 -26.28 -7.15 -5.94
C LEU A 11 -27.46 -7.51 -5.03
N ASP A 12 -27.99 -8.73 -5.16
CA ASP A 12 -29.12 -9.23 -4.34
C ASP A 12 -28.76 -9.29 -2.84
N VAL A 13 -27.49 -9.52 -2.53
CA VAL A 13 -26.90 -9.40 -1.19
C VAL A 13 -25.56 -8.70 -1.34
N TRP A 14 -25.47 -7.44 -0.92
CA TRP A 14 -24.24 -6.68 -1.06
C TRP A 14 -23.27 -6.98 0.10
N ARG A 15 -22.00 -7.12 -0.24
CA ARG A 15 -20.87 -7.21 0.69
C ARG A 15 -19.82 -6.22 0.21
N ARG A 16 -19.37 -5.32 1.07
CA ARG A 16 -18.37 -4.31 0.69
C ARG A 16 -17.15 -4.38 1.59
N LEU A 17 -15.98 -4.23 1.00
CA LEU A 17 -14.71 -4.08 1.72
C LEU A 17 -14.12 -2.73 1.38
N ARG A 18 -14.01 -1.86 2.37
CA ARG A 18 -13.27 -0.59 2.28
C ARG A 18 -11.89 -0.79 2.86
N LEU A 19 -10.86 -0.59 2.04
CA LEU A 19 -9.47 -0.68 2.48
C LEU A 19 -8.80 0.68 2.32
N THR A 20 -8.41 1.30 3.45
CA THR A 20 -7.54 2.47 3.48
C THR A 20 -6.10 2.03 3.74
N ALA A 21 -5.22 2.24 2.77
CA ALA A 21 -3.79 1.99 2.89
C ALA A 21 -3.05 3.29 3.24
N VAL A 22 -2.17 3.21 4.24
CA VAL A 22 -1.29 4.30 4.67
C VAL A 22 0.14 3.94 4.31
N ARG A 23 0.81 4.72 3.46
CA ARG A 23 2.26 4.55 3.26
C ARG A 23 2.98 5.02 4.53
N HIS A 24 4.04 4.33 4.95
CA HIS A 24 4.85 4.75 6.09
C HIS A 24 5.33 6.21 6.01
N GLY A 25 5.54 6.82 7.17
CA GLY A 25 6.17 8.14 7.30
C GLY A 25 7.60 8.16 6.75
N GLN A 26 8.20 9.34 6.63
CA GLN A 26 9.56 9.45 6.10
C GLN A 26 10.56 8.60 6.92
N SER A 27 11.26 7.68 6.27
CA SER A 27 12.34 6.89 6.87
C SER A 27 13.70 7.54 6.66
N ILE A 28 14.69 7.16 7.47
CA ILE A 28 16.08 7.64 7.30
C ILE A 28 16.59 7.30 5.89
N TRP A 29 16.27 6.12 5.36
CA TRP A 29 16.65 5.73 4.00
C TRP A 29 15.85 6.43 2.89
N ASN A 30 14.70 7.06 3.18
CA ASN A 30 14.09 8.00 2.24
C ASN A 30 15.00 9.23 2.04
N VAL A 31 15.47 9.82 3.15
CA VAL A 31 16.35 11.00 3.13
C VAL A 31 17.69 10.68 2.48
N GLU A 32 18.29 9.54 2.83
CA GLU A 32 19.56 9.08 2.26
C GLU A 32 19.47 8.56 0.82
N ARG A 33 18.25 8.47 0.27
CA ARG A 33 17.97 7.92 -1.07
C ARG A 33 18.61 6.54 -1.28
N ARG A 34 18.34 5.61 -0.36
CA ARG A 34 18.78 4.21 -0.44
C ARG A 34 17.63 3.28 -0.82
N ALA A 35 17.93 2.20 -1.53
CA ALA A 35 16.96 1.15 -1.78
C ALA A 35 16.63 0.45 -0.45
N GLN A 36 15.34 0.24 -0.15
CA GLN A 36 14.94 -0.32 1.16
C GLN A 36 14.59 -1.80 1.05
N GLY A 37 13.52 -2.12 0.30
CA GLY A 37 12.93 -3.45 0.29
C GLY A 37 12.54 -3.89 1.70
N TRP A 38 12.94 -5.10 2.07
CA TRP A 38 12.64 -5.69 3.38
C TRP A 38 13.59 -5.25 4.50
N LEU A 39 14.58 -4.43 4.17
CA LEU A 39 15.52 -3.88 5.15
C LEU A 39 15.28 -2.40 5.36
N GLY A 40 15.98 -1.87 6.35
CA GLY A 40 16.12 -0.44 6.56
C GLY A 40 15.79 0.00 7.98
N PRO A 41 16.16 1.24 8.30
CA PRO A 41 15.91 1.85 9.59
C PRO A 41 14.45 2.25 9.75
N GLY A 42 14.12 2.74 10.94
CA GLY A 42 12.86 3.38 11.26
C GLY A 42 12.69 4.77 10.63
N LEU A 43 11.77 5.52 11.23
CA LEU A 43 11.36 6.85 10.82
C LEU A 43 12.39 7.92 11.19
N THR A 44 12.34 9.04 10.48
CA THR A 44 12.98 10.28 10.92
C THR A 44 12.09 10.99 11.95
N VAL A 45 12.61 12.07 12.55
CA VAL A 45 11.79 12.97 13.39
C VAL A 45 10.58 13.48 12.62
N LEU A 46 10.77 13.84 11.33
CA LEU A 46 9.68 14.24 10.45
C LEU A 46 8.70 13.09 10.23
N GLY A 47 9.19 11.87 9.98
CA GLY A 47 8.34 10.68 9.82
C GLY A 47 7.45 10.41 11.03
N HIS A 48 7.97 10.56 12.26
CA HIS A 48 7.15 10.43 13.47
C HIS A 48 6.07 11.51 13.58
N ARG A 49 6.38 12.76 13.20
CA ARG A 49 5.37 13.84 13.18
C ARG A 49 4.28 13.56 12.14
N GLN A 50 4.67 13.10 10.95
CA GLN A 50 3.73 12.68 9.90
C GLN A 50 2.82 11.54 10.37
N ALA A 51 3.38 10.54 11.05
CA ALA A 51 2.62 9.43 11.62
C ALA A 51 1.60 9.90 12.66
N ALA A 52 2.02 10.78 13.58
CA ALA A 52 1.12 11.35 14.60
C ALA A 52 -0.02 12.16 13.99
N ALA A 53 0.28 13.01 12.99
CA ALA A 53 -0.75 13.79 12.29
C ALA A 53 -1.73 12.89 11.52
N THR A 54 -1.22 11.83 10.90
CA THR A 54 -2.04 10.83 10.21
C THR A 54 -2.95 10.09 11.18
N ALA A 55 -2.45 9.67 12.34
CA ALA A 55 -3.27 9.04 13.37
C ALA A 55 -4.35 9.98 13.89
N ALA A 56 -4.03 11.25 14.13
CA ALA A 56 -5.01 12.26 14.55
C ALA A 56 -6.10 12.48 13.48
N HIS A 57 -5.73 12.56 12.21
CA HIS A 57 -6.66 12.66 11.10
C HIS A 57 -7.60 11.44 11.01
N LEU A 58 -7.10 10.24 11.32
CA LEU A 58 -7.86 9.00 11.27
C LEU A 58 -8.63 8.68 12.57
N ALA A 59 -8.41 9.42 13.66
CA ALA A 59 -8.92 9.09 15.00
C ALA A 59 -10.44 9.05 15.14
N GLY A 60 -11.19 9.72 14.24
CA GLY A 60 -12.65 9.68 14.21
C GLY A 60 -13.26 8.47 13.50
N ARG A 61 -12.42 7.58 12.96
CA ARG A 61 -12.85 6.40 12.20
C ARG A 61 -12.97 5.17 13.11
N THR A 62 -13.86 4.26 12.74
CA THR A 62 -13.91 2.91 13.32
C THR A 62 -13.53 1.94 12.21
N ASP A 63 -12.37 1.29 12.36
CA ASP A 63 -11.87 0.29 11.42
C ASP A 63 -12.03 -1.11 12.04
N ASP A 64 -12.72 -2.04 11.35
CA ASP A 64 -12.96 -3.41 11.84
C ASP A 64 -11.66 -4.22 11.96
N VAL A 65 -10.69 -3.89 11.11
CA VAL A 65 -9.37 -4.53 11.10
C VAL A 65 -8.30 -3.47 10.91
N VAL A 66 -7.26 -3.55 11.73
CA VAL A 66 -6.06 -2.71 11.59
C VAL A 66 -4.87 -3.63 11.35
N LEU A 67 -4.23 -3.47 10.19
CA LEU A 67 -3.09 -4.25 9.76
C LEU A 67 -1.85 -3.37 9.60
N SER A 68 -0.68 -3.95 9.79
CA SER A 68 0.60 -3.28 9.54
C SER A 68 1.57 -4.23 8.88
N SER A 69 2.43 -3.73 7.99
CA SER A 69 3.69 -4.44 7.74
C SER A 69 4.50 -4.51 9.04
N ASP A 70 5.25 -5.59 9.20
CA ASP A 70 6.15 -5.84 10.32
C ASP A 70 7.50 -5.11 10.22
N LEU A 71 7.76 -4.37 9.14
CA LEU A 71 9.00 -3.60 9.00
C LEU A 71 8.97 -2.34 9.89
N ALA A 72 10.08 -2.06 10.58
CA ALA A 72 10.19 -1.05 11.63
C ALA A 72 9.54 0.30 11.28
N ARG A 73 9.86 0.87 10.11
CA ARG A 73 9.29 2.15 9.63
C ARG A 73 7.75 2.15 9.54
N VAL A 74 7.13 1.01 9.27
CA VAL A 74 5.66 0.90 9.19
C VAL A 74 5.08 0.70 10.57
N VAL A 75 5.68 -0.17 11.38
CA VAL A 75 5.29 -0.38 12.79
C VAL A 75 5.30 0.96 13.52
N GLU A 76 6.39 1.72 13.41
CA GLU A 76 6.53 3.06 13.98
C GLU A 76 5.51 4.07 13.43
N THR A 77 5.06 3.91 12.18
CA THR A 77 4.00 4.75 11.60
C THR A 77 2.63 4.40 12.20
N ALA A 78 2.38 3.12 12.49
CA ALA A 78 1.12 2.64 13.05
C ALA A 78 1.00 2.94 14.56
N LEU A 79 2.10 3.05 15.29
CA LEU A 79 2.12 3.23 16.75
C LEU A 79 1.21 4.34 17.30
N PRO A 80 1.09 5.53 16.68
CA PRO A 80 0.24 6.60 17.22
C PRO A 80 -1.26 6.36 17.02
N TYR A 81 -1.66 5.36 16.21
CA TYR A 81 -3.07 5.03 15.99
C TYR A 81 -3.63 4.29 17.22
N PRO A 82 -4.83 4.64 17.72
CA PRO A 82 -5.32 4.18 19.02
C PRO A 82 -5.64 2.68 19.10
N VAL A 83 -5.82 2.01 17.96
CA VAL A 83 -6.06 0.57 17.89
C VAL A 83 -4.79 -0.14 17.45
N ALA A 84 -4.36 -1.14 18.21
CA ALA A 84 -3.16 -1.89 17.89
C ALA A 84 -3.30 -2.63 16.54
N ALA A 85 -2.34 -2.41 15.64
CA ALA A 85 -2.29 -3.08 14.36
C ALA A 85 -1.76 -4.51 14.50
N THR A 86 -2.42 -5.47 13.84
CA THR A 86 -1.88 -6.83 13.68
C THR A 86 -0.89 -6.83 12.52
N THR A 87 0.29 -7.42 12.73
CA THR A 87 1.31 -7.48 11.67
C THR A 87 0.99 -8.53 10.62
N ASP A 88 1.17 -8.18 9.34
CA ASP A 88 1.03 -9.09 8.20
C ASP A 88 2.19 -8.92 7.22
N VAL A 89 2.93 -10.00 6.97
CA VAL A 89 4.10 -10.01 6.06
C VAL A 89 3.72 -9.74 4.60
N ARG A 90 2.46 -9.99 4.21
CA ARG A 90 1.95 -9.68 2.85
C ARG A 90 1.91 -8.18 2.58
N LEU A 91 1.99 -7.34 3.62
CA LEU A 91 2.05 -5.88 3.52
C LEU A 91 3.48 -5.33 3.41
N ARG A 92 4.54 -6.16 3.39
CA ARG A 92 5.92 -5.70 3.21
C ARG A 92 6.15 -4.98 1.89
N GLU A 93 7.17 -4.13 1.80
CA GLU A 93 7.62 -3.56 0.52
C GLU A 93 8.05 -4.68 -0.44
N LEU A 94 8.15 -4.41 -1.74
CA LEU A 94 8.80 -5.32 -2.67
C LEU A 94 10.24 -5.62 -2.22
N ASP A 95 10.62 -6.90 -2.11
CA ASP A 95 11.98 -7.27 -1.75
C ASP A 95 12.97 -6.86 -2.85
N SER A 96 13.87 -5.95 -2.49
CA SER A 96 14.88 -5.42 -3.39
C SER A 96 16.19 -6.22 -3.38
N GLY A 97 16.27 -7.32 -2.62
CA GLY A 97 17.40 -8.24 -2.64
C GLY A 97 18.76 -7.55 -2.49
N ALA A 98 19.66 -7.82 -3.43
CA ALA A 98 21.03 -7.29 -3.45
C ALA A 98 21.12 -5.75 -3.59
N TRP A 99 20.01 -5.06 -3.86
CA TRP A 99 19.98 -3.60 -3.90
C TRP A 99 19.75 -2.98 -2.52
N ALA A 100 19.18 -3.72 -1.56
CA ALA A 100 18.80 -3.20 -0.25
C ALA A 100 20.01 -2.55 0.47
N GLY A 101 19.80 -1.35 1.01
CA GLY A 101 20.81 -0.55 1.70
C GLY A 101 21.77 0.22 0.78
N LYS A 102 21.82 -0.06 -0.53
CA LYS A 102 22.69 0.68 -1.46
C LYS A 102 22.08 2.04 -1.82
N PRO A 103 22.89 3.08 -2.07
CA PRO A 103 22.41 4.33 -2.64
C PRO A 103 21.72 4.06 -3.98
N LEU A 104 20.54 4.64 -4.20
CA LEU A 104 19.76 4.41 -5.43
C LEU A 104 20.57 4.77 -6.67
N ALA A 105 21.36 5.85 -6.63
CA ALA A 105 22.22 6.25 -7.75
C ALA A 105 23.33 5.23 -8.05
N GLU A 106 23.77 4.45 -7.06
CA GLU A 106 24.71 3.34 -7.28
C GLU A 106 24.02 2.16 -7.95
N VAL A 107 22.84 1.79 -7.45
CA VAL A 107 22.01 0.73 -8.04
C VAL A 107 21.68 1.06 -9.50
N GLU A 108 21.29 2.31 -9.78
CA GLU A 108 21.01 2.82 -11.13
C GLU A 108 22.17 2.69 -12.10
N ARG A 109 23.40 2.89 -11.61
CA ARG A 109 24.61 2.79 -12.44
C ARG A 109 25.07 1.34 -12.61
N ALA A 110 25.05 0.56 -11.54
CA ALA A 110 25.55 -0.81 -11.53
C ALA A 110 24.59 -1.81 -12.20
N HIS A 111 23.30 -1.50 -12.23
CA HIS A 111 22.23 -2.37 -12.77
C HIS A 111 21.40 -1.64 -13.85
N ALA A 112 22.06 -0.82 -14.68
CA ALA A 112 21.38 0.03 -15.66
C ALA A 112 20.47 -0.75 -16.62
N ASP A 113 20.91 -1.92 -17.09
CA ASP A 113 20.13 -2.76 -18.01
C ASP A 113 18.87 -3.33 -17.35
N GLU A 114 18.99 -3.86 -16.12
CA GLU A 114 17.83 -4.34 -15.35
C GLU A 114 16.81 -3.22 -15.11
N ILE A 115 17.30 -2.03 -14.76
CA ILE A 115 16.46 -0.86 -14.52
C ILE A 115 15.80 -0.35 -15.79
N ALA A 116 16.50 -0.36 -16.93
CA ALA A 116 15.93 -0.01 -18.22
C ALA A 116 14.78 -0.96 -18.59
N ARG A 117 14.96 -2.27 -18.40
CA ARG A 117 13.91 -3.27 -18.63
C ARG A 117 12.71 -3.09 -17.70
N ILE A 118 12.95 -2.83 -16.41
CA ILE A 118 11.88 -2.49 -15.44
C ILE A 118 11.13 -1.22 -15.88
N ARG A 119 11.84 -0.18 -16.33
CA ARG A 119 11.25 1.05 -16.86
C ARG A 119 10.52 0.84 -18.20
N ALA A 120 10.84 -0.21 -18.94
CA ALA A 120 10.10 -0.63 -20.12
C ALA A 120 8.85 -1.47 -19.79
N GLY A 121 8.64 -1.84 -18.52
CA GLY A 121 7.49 -2.62 -18.07
C GLY A 121 7.74 -4.12 -17.96
N GLU A 122 8.98 -4.57 -18.14
CA GLU A 122 9.32 -5.97 -17.91
C GLU A 122 9.33 -6.31 -16.42
N ASP A 123 8.81 -7.49 -16.08
CA ASP A 123 8.70 -7.92 -14.70
C ASP A 123 9.99 -8.58 -14.18
N VAL A 124 11.10 -7.85 -14.16
CA VAL A 124 12.43 -8.31 -13.72
C VAL A 124 12.50 -8.43 -12.19
N PRO A 125 13.14 -9.45 -11.58
CA PRO A 125 13.28 -9.53 -10.12
C PRO A 125 14.22 -8.43 -9.61
N ARG A 126 13.84 -7.71 -8.56
CA ARG A 126 14.59 -6.54 -8.09
C ARG A 126 15.76 -7.01 -7.23
N GLY A 127 16.98 -6.71 -7.68
CA GLY A 127 18.20 -7.19 -7.01
C GLY A 127 18.25 -8.71 -6.86
N GLY A 128 17.61 -9.44 -7.78
CA GLY A 128 17.49 -10.89 -7.74
C GLY A 128 16.46 -11.46 -6.76
N ALA A 129 15.63 -10.64 -6.12
CA ALA A 129 14.59 -11.07 -5.17
C ALA A 129 13.18 -11.03 -5.79
N GLU A 130 12.27 -10.20 -5.28
CA GLU A 130 10.86 -10.20 -5.71
C GLU A 130 10.67 -9.54 -7.08
N ARG A 131 9.73 -10.09 -7.85
CA ARG A 131 9.10 -9.44 -8.99
C ARG A 131 7.89 -8.62 -8.54
N PHE A 132 7.38 -7.77 -9.43
CA PHE A 132 6.13 -7.06 -9.15
C PHE A 132 4.95 -8.03 -9.14
N THR A 133 4.97 -9.09 -9.96
CA THR A 133 3.92 -10.13 -9.92
C THR A 133 3.88 -10.89 -8.60
N ASP A 134 5.02 -11.11 -7.95
CA ASP A 134 5.09 -11.74 -6.61
C ASP A 134 4.42 -10.84 -5.56
N LEU A 135 4.81 -9.56 -5.52
CA LEU A 135 4.18 -8.55 -4.66
C LEU A 135 2.67 -8.47 -4.93
N ARG A 136 2.25 -8.43 -6.19
CA ARG A 136 0.83 -8.36 -6.57
C ARG A 136 0.08 -9.61 -6.12
N ALA A 137 0.69 -10.79 -6.22
CA ALA A 137 0.07 -12.05 -5.78
C ALA A 137 -0.19 -12.08 -4.28
N ARG A 138 0.74 -11.61 -3.44
CA ARG A 138 0.50 -11.54 -1.99
C ARG A 138 -0.53 -10.50 -1.58
N ILE A 139 -0.62 -9.37 -2.30
CA ILE A 139 -1.70 -8.39 -2.08
C ILE A 139 -3.06 -8.97 -2.50
N ARG A 140 -3.14 -9.68 -3.63
CA ARG A 140 -4.35 -10.40 -4.04
C ARG A 140 -4.78 -11.43 -3.01
N SER A 141 -3.84 -12.19 -2.46
CA SER A 141 -4.11 -13.16 -1.40
C SER A 141 -4.70 -12.50 -0.15
N LEU A 142 -4.15 -11.36 0.28
CA LEU A 142 -4.70 -10.58 1.38
C LEU A 142 -6.13 -10.09 1.10
N LEU A 143 -6.38 -9.55 -0.10
CA LEU A 143 -7.71 -9.08 -0.49
C LEU A 143 -8.74 -10.21 -0.50
N ALA A 144 -8.37 -11.38 -1.02
CA ALA A 144 -9.25 -12.55 -1.03
C ALA A 144 -9.62 -13.01 0.38
N GLU A 145 -8.66 -13.01 1.32
CA GLU A 145 -8.92 -13.33 2.73
C GLU A 145 -9.86 -12.32 3.39
N LEU A 146 -9.60 -11.02 3.21
CA LEU A 146 -10.46 -9.96 3.76
C LEU A 146 -11.87 -9.99 3.16
N ALA A 147 -11.98 -10.27 1.86
CA ALA A 147 -13.26 -10.40 1.16
C ALA A 147 -14.06 -11.59 1.66
N ALA A 148 -13.43 -12.78 1.77
CA ALA A 148 -14.07 -13.98 2.28
C ALA A 148 -14.57 -13.81 3.72
N ALA A 149 -13.87 -13.02 4.52
CA ALA A 149 -14.24 -12.74 5.89
C ALA A 149 -15.21 -11.54 6.05
N THR A 150 -15.72 -10.96 4.96
CA THR A 150 -16.71 -9.86 5.00
C THR A 150 -18.13 -10.42 5.08
N PRO A 151 -18.92 -10.14 6.15
CA PRO A 151 -20.26 -10.70 6.30
C PRO A 151 -21.26 -10.21 5.23
N PRO A 152 -22.23 -11.07 4.84
CA PRO A 152 -23.37 -10.66 4.02
C PRO A 152 -24.09 -9.41 4.56
N GLY A 153 -24.41 -8.45 3.69
CA GLY A 153 -25.17 -7.25 4.05
C GLY A 153 -24.39 -6.20 4.84
N THR A 154 -23.06 -6.27 4.86
CA THR A 154 -22.20 -5.35 5.63
C THR A 154 -21.13 -4.68 4.76
N GLU A 155 -20.63 -3.54 5.24
CA GLU A 155 -19.36 -2.97 4.79
C GLU A 155 -18.33 -3.24 5.88
N ARG A 156 -17.22 -3.89 5.53
CA ARG A 156 -16.07 -4.10 6.41
C ARG A 156 -15.01 -3.05 6.13
N SER A 157 -14.56 -2.34 7.15
CA SER A 157 -13.50 -1.33 7.06
C SER A 157 -12.15 -1.89 7.50
N VAL A 158 -11.12 -1.67 6.69
CA VAL A 158 -9.74 -2.11 6.95
C VAL A 158 -8.79 -0.94 6.82
N LEU A 159 -7.99 -0.71 7.85
CA LEU A 159 -6.87 0.22 7.82
C LEU A 159 -5.56 -0.57 7.74
N ALA A 160 -4.76 -0.34 6.70
CA ALA A 160 -3.51 -1.07 6.46
C ALA A 160 -2.32 -0.12 6.37
N PHE A 161 -1.40 -0.18 7.32
CA PHE A 161 -0.11 0.52 7.25
C PHE A 161 0.88 -0.29 6.42
N THR A 162 1.49 0.32 5.41
CA THR A 162 2.32 -0.38 4.41
C THR A 162 3.32 0.55 3.71
N HIS A 163 3.73 0.22 2.48
CA HIS A 163 4.78 0.90 1.70
C HIS A 163 4.29 1.32 0.32
N GLY A 164 5.17 1.94 -0.48
CA GLY A 164 4.82 2.45 -1.80
C GLY A 164 4.44 1.35 -2.79
N GLY A 165 5.23 0.26 -2.85
CA GLY A 165 4.96 -0.86 -3.75
C GLY A 165 3.60 -1.52 -3.49
N PRO A 166 3.30 -1.98 -2.26
CA PRO A 166 1.99 -2.52 -1.89
C PRO A 166 0.80 -1.62 -2.20
N VAL A 167 0.91 -0.30 -1.98
CA VAL A 167 -0.17 0.64 -2.35
C VAL A 167 -0.41 0.61 -3.85
N ARG A 168 0.64 0.65 -4.66
CA ARG A 168 0.53 0.60 -6.13
C ARG A 168 0.04 -0.76 -6.62
N ALA A 169 0.46 -1.84 -5.97
CA ALA A 169 -0.01 -3.21 -6.25
C ALA A 169 -1.49 -3.39 -5.91
N LEU A 170 -1.95 -2.86 -4.77
CA LEU A 170 -3.35 -2.82 -4.37
C LEU A 170 -4.20 -2.14 -5.44
N VAL A 171 -3.83 -0.92 -5.83
CA VAL A 171 -4.61 -0.15 -6.82
C VAL A 171 -4.57 -0.81 -8.19
N ALA A 172 -3.43 -1.36 -8.61
CA ALA A 172 -3.32 -2.09 -9.86
C ALA A 172 -4.19 -3.36 -9.86
N GLU A 173 -4.27 -4.07 -8.73
CA GLU A 173 -5.15 -5.24 -8.57
C GLU A 173 -6.63 -4.83 -8.65
N VAL A 174 -7.05 -3.84 -7.86
CA VAL A 174 -8.45 -3.36 -7.81
C VAL A 174 -8.94 -2.84 -9.16
N LEU A 175 -8.10 -2.12 -9.90
CA LEU A 175 -8.46 -1.51 -11.18
C LEU A 175 -8.15 -2.39 -12.39
N GLY A 176 -7.63 -3.61 -12.20
CA GLY A 176 -7.24 -4.48 -13.30
C GLY A 176 -6.11 -3.92 -14.18
N LEU A 177 -5.26 -3.03 -13.64
CA LEU A 177 -4.19 -2.42 -14.41
C LEU A 177 -3.10 -3.46 -14.71
N PRO A 178 -2.60 -3.54 -15.95
CA PRO A 178 -1.50 -4.44 -16.28
C PRO A 178 -0.17 -3.97 -15.66
N ASP A 179 -0.05 -2.66 -15.39
CA ASP A 179 1.18 -2.04 -14.96
C ASP A 179 0.92 -0.99 -13.87
N HIS A 180 1.57 -1.14 -12.72
CA HIS A 180 1.47 -0.21 -11.59
C HIS A 180 2.20 1.12 -11.85
N ARG A 181 3.04 1.18 -12.89
CA ARG A 181 3.88 2.34 -13.21
C ARG A 181 3.10 3.54 -13.71
N VAL A 182 1.87 3.33 -14.17
CA VAL A 182 0.95 4.42 -14.54
C VAL A 182 0.50 5.25 -13.33
N LEU A 183 0.67 4.72 -12.12
CA LEU A 183 0.36 5.39 -10.87
C LEU A 183 1.59 6.15 -10.37
N ALA A 184 1.44 7.39 -9.90
CA ALA A 184 2.53 8.14 -9.26
C ALA A 184 3.01 7.46 -7.98
N ASP A 185 4.25 7.68 -7.53
CA ASP A 185 4.71 7.14 -6.25
C ASP A 185 3.94 7.79 -5.08
N PRO A 186 3.30 7.01 -4.19
CA PRO A 186 2.58 7.56 -3.05
C PRO A 186 3.51 8.32 -2.11
N GLY A 187 3.12 9.48 -1.58
CA GLY A 187 3.89 10.25 -0.59
C GLY A 187 4.00 9.56 0.78
N ASN A 188 4.97 9.97 1.62
CA ASN A 188 5.05 9.45 2.99
C ASN A 188 3.79 9.82 3.78
N CYS A 189 3.24 8.87 4.55
CA CYS A 189 1.96 9.06 5.27
C CYS A 189 0.75 9.41 4.38
N SER A 190 0.87 9.25 3.06
CA SER A 190 -0.26 9.44 2.15
C SER A 190 -1.29 8.32 2.30
N LEU A 191 -2.54 8.67 2.01
CA LEU A 191 -3.70 7.80 2.11
C LEU A 191 -4.17 7.39 0.71
N THR A 192 -4.37 6.09 0.53
CA THR A 192 -5.04 5.53 -0.64
C THR A 192 -6.22 4.71 -0.16
N GLU A 193 -7.39 4.85 -0.79
CA GLU A 193 -8.57 4.09 -0.40
C GLU A 193 -9.21 3.45 -1.62
N VAL A 194 -9.56 2.18 -1.45
CA VAL A 194 -10.30 1.40 -2.43
C VAL A 194 -11.57 0.84 -1.79
N LEU A 195 -12.58 0.63 -2.63
CA LEU A 195 -13.83 -0.03 -2.27
C LEU A 195 -14.00 -1.24 -3.19
N LEU A 196 -14.27 -2.40 -2.59
CA LEU A 196 -14.52 -3.65 -3.29
C LEU A 196 -15.95 -4.11 -3.03
N TRP A 197 -16.63 -4.58 -4.07
CA TRP A 197 -17.90 -5.30 -3.96
C TRP A 197 -17.62 -6.78 -4.08
N ILE A 198 -18.20 -7.57 -3.18
CA ILE A 198 -17.94 -8.99 -3.02
C ILE A 198 -19.23 -9.76 -3.33
N ASP A 199 -19.12 -10.81 -4.14
CA ASP A 199 -20.23 -11.68 -4.50
C ASP A 199 -20.57 -12.65 -3.36
N THR A 200 -21.67 -13.36 -3.51
CA THR A 200 -22.20 -14.37 -2.59
C THR A 200 -21.23 -15.51 -2.32
N ASP A 201 -20.40 -15.86 -3.32
CA ASP A 201 -19.34 -16.88 -3.21
C ASP A 201 -18.05 -16.37 -2.52
N GLY A 202 -18.00 -15.10 -2.15
CA GLY A 202 -16.85 -14.46 -1.49
C GLY A 202 -15.80 -13.91 -2.45
N SER A 203 -15.99 -14.02 -3.77
CA SER A 203 -15.11 -13.43 -4.77
C SER A 203 -15.34 -11.93 -4.94
N VAL A 204 -14.31 -11.19 -5.37
CA VAL A 204 -14.43 -9.75 -5.65
C VAL A 204 -15.08 -9.57 -7.02
N ALA A 205 -16.29 -9.00 -7.05
CA ALA A 205 -17.07 -8.75 -8.26
C ALA A 205 -16.68 -7.43 -8.95
N ALA A 206 -16.37 -6.39 -8.17
CA ALA A 206 -16.00 -5.08 -8.69
C ALA A 206 -15.10 -4.32 -7.71
N GLY A 207 -14.36 -3.35 -8.24
CA GLY A 207 -13.46 -2.50 -7.47
C GLY A 207 -13.51 -1.04 -7.92
N ARG A 208 -13.36 -0.12 -6.97
CA ARG A 208 -13.29 1.33 -7.19
C ARG A 208 -12.12 1.92 -6.41
N LEU A 209 -11.36 2.80 -7.07
CA LEU A 209 -10.40 3.68 -6.41
C LEU A 209 -11.15 4.92 -5.91
N VAL A 210 -11.18 5.12 -4.60
CA VAL A 210 -11.88 6.26 -3.95
C VAL A 210 -10.97 7.47 -3.85
N ARG A 211 -9.71 7.26 -3.44
CA ARG A 211 -8.65 8.28 -3.40
C ARG A 211 -7.29 7.63 -3.59
N TYR A 212 -6.35 8.39 -4.12
CA TYR A 212 -5.00 7.92 -4.38
C TYR A 212 -3.97 8.88 -3.82
N ALA A 213 -3.12 8.37 -2.92
CA ALA A 213 -1.94 9.06 -2.40
C ALA A 213 -2.21 10.50 -1.93
N THR A 214 -3.32 10.74 -1.22
CA THR A 214 -3.66 12.07 -0.70
C THR A 214 -2.91 12.32 0.61
N ASP A 215 -2.41 13.54 0.80
CA ASP A 215 -1.60 13.97 1.94
C ASP A 215 -2.00 15.37 2.45
N ASP A 216 -3.24 15.78 2.16
CA ASP A 216 -3.83 17.06 2.59
C ASP A 216 -3.82 17.26 4.12
N HIS A 217 -3.86 16.16 4.87
CA HIS A 217 -3.75 16.16 6.33
C HIS A 217 -2.33 16.44 6.87
N LEU A 218 -1.32 16.53 6.00
CA LEU A 218 0.08 16.76 6.37
C LEU A 218 0.56 18.20 6.11
N THR A 219 -0.33 19.10 5.71
CA THR A 219 0.00 20.48 5.33
C THR A 219 0.79 21.26 6.40
N GLU A 220 0.53 21.02 7.69
CA GLU A 220 1.23 21.66 8.81
C GLU A 220 2.51 20.91 9.26
N VAL A 221 2.83 19.79 8.63
CA VAL A 221 3.87 18.83 9.05
C VAL A 221 4.89 18.58 7.94
N SER A 222 4.92 19.42 6.91
CA SER A 222 5.78 19.29 5.73
C SER A 222 7.12 20.03 5.84
#